data_AF-A0A2P4X7L5-F1
#
_entry.id   AF-A0A2P4X7L5-F1
#
_cell.length_a   1.000
_cell.length_b   1.000
_cell.length_c   1.000
_cell.angle_alpha   90.00
_cell.angle_beta   90.00
_cell.angle_gamma   90.00
#
_symmetry.space_group_name_H-M   'P 1'
#
loop_
_entity.id
_entity.type
_entity.pdbx_description
1 polymer ?
#
loop_
_entity_poly.entity_id
_entity_poly.type
_entity_poly.pdbx_seq_one_letter_code
_entity_poly.pdbx_strand_id
1 'polypeptide(L)'
;MAFMALGGCSIRRWLVLLLALGLLSIGLLSYRMSSLISLSMRTFKRNPRIRTAPPTYMLVRAIGNALPPRHDPARALQNLRFTLEHEQLEDEEMATHWVLNRLADEQVARQFRELLTEFGAEFTELPLELETYAQAPFHVIVEDRGIDQVHLEVTSEDQWTKNQNINAIYGSKNRYALGINGARNLMLDIANNSGARWLLPWDQTCFLTREAWEQIKHDLDHASPDQKYFLTFMDRLKEKNEVIFSSNFKPNPWEEPQIIFRNDSIERFDERLRYGQRDKAALLVRLQVSGIWDGWGWSSWERRHTYANMSKDVGGSDAVSTTGYVLRLYSGLVSDVEENSASAGFWREIRRAKGVIALLDKLEERVMREFYDYHSSNLLVYDEAQLLKFKEQIDANEGNELVSSLVDDADRAMQVSKPWTVTSNEALDPERDPQPMQFAWALPSTHTYVVFSSVLSLVASTEGAATAGNFIPGKTSSDFNPIVEDHRFLRTHETAITEERGLPKASRLKEKLFKLQLKIAMPSIKKVLTNVIEGIFK
;
A
#
# COMPACT_ATOMS: atom_id res chain seq x y z
N MET A 1 -55.14 12.15 60.63
CA MET A 1 -56.23 11.14 60.53
C MET A 1 -56.87 11.32 59.16
N ALA A 2 -57.15 10.29 58.36
CA ALA A 2 -56.95 8.85 58.54
C ALA A 2 -56.44 8.18 57.23
N PHE A 3 -56.36 6.85 57.21
CA PHE A 3 -55.71 6.02 56.16
C PHE A 3 -56.64 5.64 54.98
N MET A 4 -56.02 5.18 53.88
CA MET A 4 -56.57 4.29 52.84
C MET A 4 -57.67 4.85 51.90
N ALA A 5 -57.84 4.37 50.66
CA ALA A 5 -57.14 3.32 49.91
C ALA A 5 -57.24 3.54 48.37
N LEU A 6 -56.71 2.57 47.59
CA LEU A 6 -56.81 2.38 46.13
C LEU A 6 -55.94 3.33 45.25
N GLY A 7 -55.32 2.88 44.15
CA GLY A 7 -55.14 1.48 43.70
C GLY A 7 -55.10 1.29 42.17
N GLY A 8 -53.94 0.93 41.63
CA GLY A 8 -53.88 -0.03 40.50
C GLY A 8 -54.22 0.40 39.06
N CYS A 9 -54.39 1.68 38.71
CA CYS A 9 -54.66 2.06 37.30
C CYS A 9 -53.98 3.36 36.83
N SER A 10 -52.64 3.35 36.69
CA SER A 10 -51.89 4.49 36.14
C SER A 10 -50.69 4.08 35.27
N ILE A 11 -49.77 3.25 35.79
CA ILE A 11 -48.47 2.95 35.15
C ILE A 11 -48.62 2.43 33.70
N ARG A 12 -49.56 1.51 33.43
CA ARG A 12 -49.80 1.00 32.06
C ARG A 12 -50.26 2.09 31.07
N ARG A 13 -51.01 3.10 31.52
CA ARG A 13 -51.44 4.22 30.67
C ARG A 13 -50.28 5.15 30.36
N TRP A 14 -49.44 5.46 31.35
CA TRP A 14 -48.22 6.25 31.14
C TRP A 14 -47.19 5.55 30.25
N LEU A 15 -47.02 4.23 30.39
CA LEU A 15 -46.12 3.46 29.52
C LEU A 15 -46.60 3.47 28.05
N VAL A 16 -47.90 3.31 27.82
CA VAL A 16 -48.51 3.41 26.48
C VAL A 16 -48.39 4.83 25.92
N LEU A 17 -48.55 5.88 26.75
CA LEU A 17 -48.37 7.27 26.32
C LEU A 17 -46.92 7.55 25.92
N LEU A 18 -45.95 7.07 26.68
CA LEU A 18 -44.52 7.20 26.37
C LEU A 18 -44.12 6.41 25.12
N LEU A 19 -44.64 5.20 24.93
CA LEU A 19 -44.46 4.44 23.69
C LEU A 19 -45.10 5.14 22.48
N ALA A 20 -46.30 5.70 22.62
CA ALA A 20 -46.94 6.47 21.56
C ALA A 20 -46.16 7.73 21.20
N LEU A 21 -45.63 8.47 22.19
CA LEU A 21 -44.78 9.64 21.97
C LEU A 21 -43.41 9.28 21.36
N GLY A 22 -42.82 8.14 21.74
CA GLY A 22 -41.61 7.61 21.14
C GLY A 22 -41.81 7.16 19.68
N LEU A 23 -42.93 6.53 19.38
CA LEU A 23 -43.29 6.18 17.99
C LEU A 23 -43.62 7.42 17.15
N LEU A 24 -44.24 8.46 17.75
CA LEU A 24 -44.44 9.74 17.07
C LEU A 24 -43.12 10.48 16.81
N SER A 25 -42.16 10.45 17.73
CA SER A 25 -40.86 11.10 17.52
C SER A 25 -40.00 10.36 16.49
N ILE A 26 -40.03 9.03 16.47
CA ILE A 26 -39.45 8.21 15.40
C ILE A 26 -40.14 8.52 14.06
N GLY A 27 -41.47 8.63 14.04
CA GLY A 27 -42.24 9.00 12.84
C GLY A 27 -41.94 10.42 12.34
N LEU A 28 -41.73 11.39 13.23
CA LEU A 28 -41.36 12.75 12.87
C LEU A 28 -39.88 12.87 12.44
N LEU A 29 -38.98 12.06 13.00
CA LEU A 29 -37.61 11.93 12.50
C LEU A 29 -37.58 11.29 11.11
N SER A 30 -38.30 10.19 10.89
CA SER A 30 -38.35 9.53 9.59
C SER A 30 -39.03 10.41 8.54
N TYR A 31 -40.09 11.15 8.90
CA TYR A 31 -40.71 12.12 8.00
C TYR A 31 -39.78 13.30 7.68
N ARG A 32 -38.99 13.81 8.63
CA ARG A 32 -37.96 14.83 8.34
C ARG A 32 -36.78 14.30 7.54
N MET A 33 -36.35 13.05 7.75
CA MET A 33 -35.34 12.41 6.90
C MET A 33 -35.86 12.21 5.48
N SER A 34 -37.07 11.66 5.31
CA SER A 34 -37.71 11.55 3.99
C SER A 34 -37.91 12.93 3.34
N SER A 35 -38.25 13.97 4.12
CA SER A 35 -38.37 15.34 3.61
C SER A 35 -37.03 15.92 3.13
N LEU A 36 -35.91 15.60 3.80
CA LEU A 36 -34.57 15.98 3.37
C LEU A 36 -34.07 15.16 2.17
N ILE A 37 -34.44 13.87 2.09
CA ILE A 37 -34.16 12.99 0.94
C ILE A 37 -35.01 13.38 -0.29
N SER A 38 -36.18 13.98 -0.07
CA SER A 38 -37.07 14.46 -1.15
C SER A 38 -36.69 15.82 -1.73
N LEU A 39 -35.68 16.51 -1.18
CA LEU A 39 -35.18 17.77 -1.75
C LEU A 39 -34.36 17.51 -3.02
N SER A 40 -35.05 17.41 -4.15
CA SER A 40 -34.48 17.48 -5.50
C SER A 40 -33.40 16.44 -5.81
N MET A 41 -33.77 15.15 -5.76
CA MET A 41 -33.20 14.16 -6.68
C MET A 41 -33.60 14.51 -8.12
N ARG A 42 -32.96 15.53 -8.70
CA ARG A 42 -32.91 15.72 -10.15
C ARG A 42 -32.20 14.50 -10.72
N THR A 43 -32.87 13.75 -11.58
CA THR A 43 -32.24 12.65 -12.31
C THR A 43 -31.24 13.21 -13.32
N PHE A 44 -30.01 13.47 -12.88
CA PHE A 44 -28.86 13.85 -13.71
C PHE A 44 -28.35 12.67 -14.57
N LYS A 45 -29.28 11.96 -15.21
CA LYS A 45 -28.96 11.02 -16.29
C LYS A 45 -28.52 11.84 -17.50
N ARG A 46 -27.21 12.06 -17.60
CA ARG A 46 -26.57 12.61 -18.79
C ARG A 46 -26.81 11.62 -19.93
N ASN A 47 -27.65 11.97 -20.89
CA ASN A 47 -27.78 11.17 -22.11
C ASN A 47 -26.39 11.09 -22.77
N PRO A 48 -25.93 9.90 -23.22
CA PRO A 48 -24.65 9.78 -23.90
C PRO A 48 -24.69 10.63 -25.17
N ARG A 49 -23.82 11.65 -25.25
CA ARG A 49 -23.66 12.48 -26.46
C ARG A 49 -23.03 11.61 -27.54
N ILE A 50 -23.83 11.13 -28.49
CA ILE A 50 -23.31 10.44 -29.69
C ILE A 50 -22.50 11.47 -30.50
N ARG A 51 -21.19 11.24 -30.62
CA ARG A 51 -20.26 12.17 -31.26
C ARG A 51 -20.08 11.81 -32.73
N THR A 52 -20.16 12.81 -33.60
CA THR A 52 -20.04 12.65 -35.07
C THR A 52 -18.61 12.75 -35.58
N ALA A 53 -17.68 13.18 -34.72
CA ALA A 53 -16.25 13.31 -35.01
C ALA A 53 -15.42 12.91 -33.77
N PRO A 54 -14.11 12.62 -33.93
CA PRO A 54 -13.18 12.47 -32.81
C PRO A 54 -13.14 13.72 -31.90
N PRO A 55 -12.64 13.62 -30.66
CA PRO A 55 -12.40 14.79 -29.83
C PRO A 55 -11.27 15.65 -30.39
N THR A 56 -11.28 16.95 -30.07
CA THR A 56 -10.03 17.72 -30.02
C THR A 56 -9.32 17.45 -28.69
N TYR A 57 -10.10 17.27 -27.61
CA TYR A 57 -9.64 17.17 -26.22
C TYR A 57 -10.17 15.91 -25.54
N MET A 58 -9.31 15.17 -24.83
CA MET A 58 -9.72 13.99 -24.05
C MET A 58 -9.12 14.00 -22.64
N LEU A 59 -9.98 14.22 -21.64
CA LEU A 59 -9.63 14.25 -20.22
C LEU A 59 -9.90 12.90 -19.57
N VAL A 60 -8.82 12.17 -19.29
CA VAL A 60 -8.89 10.85 -18.66
C VAL A 60 -8.42 10.95 -17.22
N ARG A 61 -9.15 10.33 -16.28
CA ARG A 61 -8.84 10.38 -14.84
C ARG A 61 -8.68 9.00 -14.22
N ALA A 62 -7.55 8.74 -13.55
CA ALA A 62 -7.37 7.51 -12.77
C ALA A 62 -7.88 7.66 -11.34
N ILE A 63 -8.86 6.82 -10.98
CA ILE A 63 -9.29 6.55 -9.60
C ILE A 63 -8.44 5.40 -9.06
N GLY A 64 -7.76 5.62 -7.94
CA GLY A 64 -6.89 4.63 -7.31
C GLY A 64 -7.26 4.33 -5.86
N ASN A 65 -6.55 3.37 -5.26
CA ASN A 65 -6.74 2.99 -3.85
C ASN A 65 -6.61 4.20 -2.92
N ALA A 66 -7.60 4.40 -2.05
CA ALA A 66 -7.50 5.32 -0.94
C ALA A 66 -6.49 4.79 0.10
N LEU A 67 -5.70 5.68 0.70
CA LEU A 67 -4.58 5.33 1.58
C LEU A 67 -4.71 6.03 2.94
N PRO A 68 -5.54 5.52 3.88
CA PRO A 68 -5.60 6.07 5.23
C PRO A 68 -4.23 6.00 5.93
N PRO A 69 -3.79 7.04 6.67
CA PRO A 69 -4.48 8.28 7.03
C PRO A 69 -4.20 9.45 6.07
N ARG A 70 -3.70 9.21 4.85
CA ARG A 70 -3.46 10.24 3.83
C ARG A 70 -4.74 10.61 3.07
N HIS A 71 -5.54 9.62 2.68
CA HIS A 71 -6.82 9.77 1.98
C HIS A 71 -7.90 8.86 2.59
N ASP A 72 -9.12 9.36 2.72
CA ASP A 72 -10.30 8.61 3.18
C ASP A 72 -11.11 8.07 1.97
N PRO A 73 -11.50 6.77 1.94
CA PRO A 73 -12.37 6.22 0.90
C PRO A 73 -13.70 6.97 0.74
N ALA A 74 -14.33 7.39 1.84
CA ALA A 74 -15.62 8.08 1.77
C ALA A 74 -15.47 9.48 1.15
N ARG A 75 -14.40 10.21 1.50
CA ARG A 75 -14.01 11.46 0.83
C ARG A 75 -13.71 11.27 -0.66
N ALA A 76 -13.08 10.17 -1.05
CA ALA A 76 -12.78 9.89 -2.46
C ALA A 76 -14.08 9.71 -3.28
N LEU A 77 -15.06 8.98 -2.75
CA LEU A 77 -16.37 8.81 -3.39
C LEU A 77 -17.17 10.13 -3.43
N GLN A 78 -17.14 10.92 -2.34
CA GLN A 78 -17.75 12.26 -2.28
C GLN A 78 -17.15 13.22 -3.31
N ASN A 79 -15.83 13.21 -3.48
CA ASN A 79 -15.15 14.06 -4.46
C ASN A 79 -15.45 13.62 -5.91
N LEU A 80 -15.58 12.30 -6.18
CA LEU A 80 -16.06 11.84 -7.49
C LEU A 80 -17.49 12.33 -7.78
N ARG A 81 -18.43 12.14 -6.83
CA ARG A 81 -19.81 12.62 -6.99
C ARG A 81 -19.86 14.12 -7.25
N PHE A 82 -19.09 14.90 -6.49
CA PHE A 82 -18.97 16.35 -6.69
C PHE A 82 -18.48 16.71 -8.10
N THR A 83 -17.46 16.02 -8.64
CA THR A 83 -16.99 16.23 -10.01
C THR A 83 -18.07 15.88 -11.04
N LEU A 84 -18.75 14.74 -10.89
CA LEU A 84 -19.82 14.28 -11.81
C LEU A 84 -21.05 15.21 -11.78
N GLU A 85 -21.37 15.80 -10.63
CA GLU A 85 -22.51 16.71 -10.45
C GLU A 85 -22.20 18.15 -10.89
N HIS A 86 -20.95 18.64 -10.76
CA HIS A 86 -20.61 20.05 -10.91
C HIS A 86 -19.60 20.41 -12.01
N GLU A 87 -18.85 19.46 -12.58
CA GLU A 87 -17.90 19.74 -13.68
C GLU A 87 -18.62 19.85 -15.04
N GLN A 88 -19.47 20.86 -15.16
CA GLN A 88 -20.32 21.09 -16.32
C GLN A 88 -19.66 22.11 -17.27
N LEU A 89 -18.65 21.63 -18.01
CA LEU A 89 -17.87 22.42 -18.98
C LEU A 89 -18.63 22.67 -20.30
N GLU A 90 -19.70 21.92 -20.55
CA GLU A 90 -20.65 22.00 -21.70
C GLU A 90 -20.09 21.80 -23.13
N ASP A 91 -18.76 21.90 -23.31
CA ASP A 91 -17.99 21.68 -24.55
C ASP A 91 -18.36 20.37 -25.29
N GLU A 92 -18.35 20.40 -26.62
CA GLU A 92 -18.61 19.26 -27.51
C GLU A 92 -17.34 18.67 -28.15
N GLU A 93 -16.25 19.44 -28.26
CA GLU A 93 -14.93 18.98 -28.70
C GLU A 93 -14.23 18.14 -27.62
N MET A 94 -14.59 18.38 -26.36
CA MET A 94 -14.09 17.67 -25.18
C MET A 94 -14.82 16.35 -24.92
N ALA A 95 -14.06 15.30 -24.64
CA ALA A 95 -14.53 14.02 -24.09
C ALA A 95 -13.88 13.73 -22.74
N THR A 96 -14.51 12.87 -21.93
CA THR A 96 -14.06 12.52 -20.57
C THR A 96 -14.19 11.03 -20.28
N HIS A 97 -13.18 10.42 -19.69
CA HIS A 97 -13.16 8.97 -19.38
C HIS A 97 -12.48 8.68 -18.03
N TRP A 98 -12.85 7.58 -17.38
CA TRP A 98 -12.29 7.20 -16.08
C TRP A 98 -11.53 5.86 -16.14
N VAL A 99 -10.46 5.73 -15.35
CA VAL A 99 -9.70 4.49 -15.19
C VAL A 99 -9.79 4.06 -13.72
N LEU A 100 -10.43 2.93 -13.46
CA LEU A 100 -10.43 2.30 -12.14
C LEU A 100 -9.15 1.48 -11.99
N ASN A 101 -8.16 2.02 -11.27
CA ASN A 101 -6.82 1.46 -11.17
C ASN A 101 -6.67 0.55 -9.93
N ARG A 102 -6.76 -0.77 -10.17
CA ARG A 102 -6.34 -1.85 -9.25
C ARG A 102 -6.91 -1.72 -7.84
N LEU A 103 -8.19 -1.41 -7.76
CA LEU A 103 -8.90 -1.19 -6.50
C LEU A 103 -8.94 -2.50 -5.70
N ALA A 104 -8.27 -2.50 -4.54
CA ALA A 104 -8.02 -3.68 -3.72
C ALA A 104 -9.22 -4.12 -2.86
N ASP A 105 -10.16 -3.19 -2.63
CA ASP A 105 -11.40 -3.38 -1.89
C ASP A 105 -12.57 -3.42 -2.87
N GLU A 106 -13.18 -4.60 -3.05
CA GLU A 106 -14.28 -4.81 -4.00
C GLU A 106 -15.56 -4.06 -3.60
N GLN A 107 -15.80 -3.77 -2.32
CA GLN A 107 -16.95 -2.95 -1.93
C GLN A 107 -16.76 -1.50 -2.39
N VAL A 108 -15.55 -0.95 -2.22
CA VAL A 108 -15.20 0.38 -2.71
C VAL A 108 -15.15 0.42 -4.24
N ALA A 109 -14.61 -0.61 -4.90
CA ALA A 109 -14.59 -0.71 -6.36
C ALA A 109 -16.00 -0.70 -6.94
N ARG A 110 -16.92 -1.47 -6.34
CA ARG A 110 -18.34 -1.48 -6.72
C ARG A 110 -19.01 -0.12 -6.56
N GLN A 111 -18.79 0.57 -5.45
CA GLN A 111 -19.32 1.93 -5.25
C GLN A 111 -18.86 2.91 -6.32
N PHE A 112 -17.60 2.80 -6.78
CA PHE A 112 -17.10 3.59 -7.91
C PHE A 112 -17.77 3.21 -9.24
N ARG A 113 -17.91 1.92 -9.56
CA ARG A 113 -18.63 1.46 -10.76
C ARG A 113 -20.10 1.90 -10.77
N GLU A 114 -20.80 1.75 -9.65
CA GLU A 114 -22.20 2.16 -9.48
C GLU A 114 -22.37 3.66 -9.71
N LEU A 115 -21.52 4.49 -9.09
CA LEU A 115 -21.57 5.95 -9.23
C LEU A 115 -21.21 6.43 -10.66
N LEU A 116 -20.22 5.82 -11.32
CA LEU A 116 -19.92 6.15 -12.72
C LEU A 116 -21.08 5.76 -13.65
N THR A 117 -21.71 4.62 -13.39
CA THR A 117 -22.88 4.13 -14.16
C THR A 117 -24.13 4.98 -13.92
N GLU A 118 -24.35 5.48 -12.70
CA GLU A 118 -25.46 6.39 -12.33
C GLU A 118 -25.47 7.66 -13.21
N PHE A 119 -24.29 8.22 -13.46
CA PHE A 119 -24.10 9.45 -14.26
C PHE A 119 -23.85 9.19 -15.75
N GLY A 120 -23.76 7.93 -16.19
CA GLY A 120 -23.43 7.57 -17.57
C GLY A 120 -22.00 7.95 -17.98
N ALA A 121 -21.05 7.95 -17.04
CA ALA A 121 -19.65 8.25 -17.31
C ALA A 121 -18.91 7.02 -17.85
N GLU A 122 -18.17 7.19 -18.96
CA GLU A 122 -17.39 6.11 -19.56
C GLU A 122 -16.17 5.77 -18.71
N PHE A 123 -15.88 4.47 -18.55
CA PHE A 123 -14.75 4.00 -17.75
C PHE A 123 -14.13 2.69 -18.24
N THR A 124 -12.90 2.43 -17.81
CA THR A 124 -12.15 1.19 -17.99
C THR A 124 -11.59 0.74 -16.64
N GLU A 125 -11.67 -0.57 -16.34
CA GLU A 125 -11.15 -1.13 -15.09
C GLU A 125 -9.85 -1.90 -15.35
N LEU A 126 -8.80 -1.57 -14.59
CA LEU A 126 -7.58 -2.34 -14.46
C LEU A 126 -7.73 -3.20 -13.19
N PRO A 127 -8.10 -4.49 -13.28
CA PRO A 127 -8.31 -5.32 -12.11
C PRO A 127 -7.01 -5.59 -11.33
N LEU A 128 -7.17 -5.86 -10.03
CA LEU A 128 -6.07 -6.32 -9.16
C LEU A 128 -6.06 -7.85 -9.12
N GLU A 129 -5.30 -8.47 -10.00
CA GLU A 129 -5.11 -9.93 -10.00
C GLU A 129 -4.22 -10.35 -8.83
N LEU A 130 -4.82 -11.03 -7.84
CA LEU A 130 -4.16 -11.36 -6.58
C LEU A 130 -2.96 -12.30 -6.79
N GLU A 131 -3.04 -13.22 -7.75
CA GLU A 131 -1.93 -14.10 -8.15
C GLU A 131 -0.75 -13.28 -8.69
N THR A 132 -0.99 -12.36 -9.63
CA THR A 132 0.10 -11.54 -10.21
C THR A 132 0.74 -10.63 -9.15
N TYR A 133 -0.06 -10.15 -8.18
CA TYR A 133 0.45 -9.45 -7.01
C TYR A 133 1.25 -10.36 -6.05
N ALA A 134 0.84 -11.61 -5.85
CA ALA A 134 1.55 -12.59 -5.04
C ALA A 134 2.96 -12.89 -5.59
N GLN A 135 3.09 -13.01 -6.92
CA GLN A 135 4.35 -13.28 -7.62
C GLN A 135 5.31 -12.08 -7.69
N ALA A 136 4.84 -10.85 -7.43
CA ALA A 136 5.71 -9.67 -7.46
C ALA A 136 6.71 -9.69 -6.28
N PRO A 137 8.04 -9.59 -6.51
CA PRO A 137 9.04 -9.87 -5.48
C PRO A 137 9.26 -8.71 -4.48
N PHE A 138 9.81 -9.06 -3.32
CA PHE A 138 10.36 -8.12 -2.34
C PHE A 138 11.81 -7.75 -2.66
N HIS A 139 12.17 -6.47 -2.49
CA HIS A 139 13.53 -5.95 -2.68
C HIS A 139 14.31 -5.97 -1.37
N VAL A 140 14.81 -7.15 -0.98
CA VAL A 140 15.63 -7.33 0.23
C VAL A 140 16.90 -6.47 0.17
N ILE A 141 17.54 -6.42 -1.00
CA ILE A 141 18.67 -5.54 -1.30
C ILE A 141 18.14 -4.34 -2.06
N VAL A 142 18.39 -3.13 -1.56
CA VAL A 142 17.99 -1.88 -2.24
C VAL A 142 19.11 -1.42 -3.17
N GLU A 143 18.84 -1.32 -4.47
CA GLU A 143 19.83 -1.15 -5.55
C GLU A 143 20.84 0.00 -5.32
N ASP A 144 20.39 1.17 -4.86
CA ASP A 144 21.26 2.34 -4.61
C ASP A 144 22.27 2.15 -3.44
N ARG A 145 22.04 1.16 -2.56
CA ARG A 145 22.90 0.89 -1.40
C ARG A 145 23.66 -0.43 -1.50
N GLY A 146 23.09 -1.44 -2.15
CA GLY A 146 23.65 -2.79 -2.19
C GLY A 146 23.59 -3.55 -0.85
N ILE A 147 22.93 -3.00 0.18
CA ILE A 147 22.84 -3.58 1.52
C ILE A 147 21.46 -4.24 1.73
N ASP A 148 21.45 -5.42 2.33
CA ASP A 148 20.26 -6.12 2.83
C ASP A 148 19.56 -5.29 3.92
N GLN A 149 18.36 -4.76 3.63
CA GLN A 149 17.57 -3.95 4.57
C GLN A 149 16.70 -4.79 5.53
N VAL A 150 16.65 -6.12 5.38
CA VAL A 150 15.86 -7.05 6.21
C VAL A 150 16.71 -7.71 7.31
N HIS A 151 18.03 -7.72 7.11
CA HIS A 151 19.01 -8.28 8.04
C HIS A 151 19.97 -7.25 8.67
N LEU A 152 19.87 -5.97 8.31
CA LEU A 152 20.55 -4.87 9.02
C LEU A 152 20.04 -4.72 10.46
N GLU A 153 20.93 -4.84 11.44
CA GLU A 153 20.66 -4.46 12.83
C GLU A 153 20.80 -2.94 13.01
N VAL A 154 19.68 -2.21 12.86
CA VAL A 154 19.67 -0.76 13.02
C VAL A 154 19.33 -0.38 14.47
N THR A 155 20.36 0.02 15.23
CA THR A 155 20.26 0.34 16.66
C THR A 155 19.43 1.58 16.97
N SER A 156 19.37 2.54 16.04
CA SER A 156 18.46 3.68 16.09
C SER A 156 18.13 4.17 14.68
N GLU A 157 16.86 4.09 14.28
CA GLU A 157 16.37 4.64 13.01
C GLU A 157 15.17 5.56 13.26
N ASP A 158 15.15 6.71 12.58
CA ASP A 158 14.01 7.62 12.65
C ASP A 158 12.81 7.08 11.86
N GLN A 159 11.62 7.59 12.18
CA GLN A 159 10.39 7.09 11.57
C GLN A 159 10.27 7.40 10.06
N TRP A 160 10.91 8.44 9.54
CA TRP A 160 10.92 8.69 8.09
C TRP A 160 11.81 7.66 7.38
N THR A 161 13.07 7.48 7.81
CA THR A 161 13.99 6.52 7.14
C THR A 161 13.44 5.09 7.19
N LYS A 162 12.92 4.66 8.35
CA LYS A 162 12.28 3.34 8.48
C LYS A 162 11.11 3.15 7.53
N ASN A 163 10.23 4.15 7.40
CA ASN A 163 9.10 4.07 6.46
C ASN A 163 9.58 4.01 5.00
N GLN A 164 10.68 4.68 4.65
CA GLN A 164 11.26 4.63 3.30
C GLN A 164 11.91 3.27 3.00
N ASN A 165 12.68 2.70 3.93
CA ASN A 165 13.30 1.38 3.78
C ASN A 165 12.24 0.29 3.55
N ILE A 166 11.18 0.26 4.38
CA ILE A 166 10.06 -0.69 4.22
C ILE A 166 9.36 -0.47 2.86
N ASN A 167 9.13 0.79 2.48
CA ASN A 167 8.56 1.12 1.17
C ASN A 167 9.43 0.69 -0.02
N ALA A 168 10.76 0.69 0.12
CA ALA A 168 11.69 0.20 -0.89
C ALA A 168 11.66 -1.34 -1.00
N ILE A 169 11.62 -2.05 0.14
CA ILE A 169 11.44 -3.52 0.20
C ILE A 169 10.13 -3.92 -0.51
N TYR A 170 9.04 -3.20 -0.28
CA TYR A 170 7.76 -3.32 -0.98
C TYR A 170 7.78 -2.80 -2.45
N GLY A 171 8.94 -2.54 -3.06
CA GLY A 171 9.07 -1.82 -4.33
C GLY A 171 8.24 -2.36 -5.50
N SER A 172 8.35 -3.66 -5.84
CA SER A 172 7.54 -4.25 -6.92
C SER A 172 6.08 -4.49 -6.51
N LYS A 173 5.81 -4.80 -5.24
CA LYS A 173 4.45 -4.92 -4.68
C LYS A 173 3.67 -3.59 -4.84
N ASN A 174 4.30 -2.45 -4.55
CA ASN A 174 3.78 -1.11 -4.79
C ASN A 174 3.55 -0.85 -6.30
N ARG A 175 4.55 -1.12 -7.16
CA ARG A 175 4.38 -0.99 -8.63
C ARG A 175 3.20 -1.80 -9.17
N TYR A 176 2.92 -2.98 -8.62
CA TYR A 176 1.70 -3.72 -8.97
C TYR A 176 0.45 -3.06 -8.38
N ALA A 177 0.28 -3.06 -7.06
CA ALA A 177 -1.00 -2.72 -6.42
C ALA A 177 -1.42 -1.25 -6.52
N LEU A 178 -0.48 -0.33 -6.77
CA LEU A 178 -0.76 1.10 -6.93
C LEU A 178 -0.56 1.60 -8.36
N GLY A 179 0.37 1.01 -9.13
CA GLY A 179 0.39 1.06 -10.60
C GLY A 179 0.35 2.42 -11.28
N ILE A 180 0.56 3.54 -10.58
CA ILE A 180 0.08 4.87 -11.00
C ILE A 180 0.59 5.30 -12.39
N ASN A 181 1.85 5.01 -12.71
CA ASN A 181 2.44 5.38 -13.99
C ASN A 181 1.96 4.48 -15.14
N GLY A 182 1.65 3.20 -14.87
CA GLY A 182 0.98 2.32 -15.84
C GLY A 182 -0.48 2.73 -16.08
N ALA A 183 -1.18 3.18 -15.04
CA ALA A 183 -2.51 3.78 -15.20
C ALA A 183 -2.44 5.08 -16.03
N ARG A 184 -1.48 5.98 -15.77
CA ARG A 184 -1.25 7.20 -16.57
C ARG A 184 -0.87 6.89 -18.02
N ASN A 185 -0.11 5.84 -18.27
CA ASN A 185 0.20 5.40 -19.63
C ASN A 185 -1.04 4.83 -20.34
N LEU A 186 -1.88 4.03 -19.66
CA LEU A 186 -3.18 3.63 -20.19
C LEU A 186 -4.11 4.83 -20.45
N MET A 187 -4.06 5.86 -19.62
CA MET A 187 -4.83 7.09 -19.83
C MET A 187 -4.39 7.83 -21.10
N LEU A 188 -3.08 7.87 -21.39
CA LEU A 188 -2.56 8.36 -22.67
C LEU A 188 -3.01 7.47 -23.84
N ASP A 189 -2.99 6.15 -23.70
CA ASP A 189 -3.43 5.22 -24.75
C ASP A 189 -4.92 5.34 -25.07
N ILE A 190 -5.79 5.42 -24.04
CA ILE A 190 -7.23 5.67 -24.19
C ILE A 190 -7.46 7.00 -24.90
N ALA A 191 -6.75 8.06 -24.49
CA ALA A 191 -6.91 9.38 -25.09
C ALA A 191 -6.45 9.39 -26.56
N ASN A 192 -5.30 8.80 -26.88
CA ASN A 192 -4.78 8.73 -28.23
C ASN A 192 -5.68 7.88 -29.15
N ASN A 193 -6.15 6.72 -28.67
CA ASN A 193 -7.03 5.83 -29.42
C ASN A 193 -8.42 6.43 -29.67
N SER A 194 -8.85 7.44 -28.91
CA SER A 194 -10.08 8.20 -29.19
C SER A 194 -9.95 9.14 -30.41
N GLY A 195 -8.74 9.36 -30.92
CA GLY A 195 -8.43 10.31 -32.00
C GLY A 195 -8.25 11.76 -31.53
N ALA A 196 -8.11 11.98 -30.22
CA ALA A 196 -7.87 13.31 -29.65
C ALA A 196 -6.59 13.97 -30.18
N ARG A 197 -6.58 15.31 -30.33
CA ARG A 197 -5.34 16.10 -30.52
C ARG A 197 -4.57 16.27 -29.21
N TRP A 198 -5.32 16.51 -28.13
CA TRP A 198 -4.79 16.81 -26.80
C TRP A 198 -5.27 15.80 -25.76
N LEU A 199 -4.30 15.22 -25.04
CA LEU A 199 -4.46 14.16 -24.06
C LEU A 199 -4.22 14.74 -22.66
N LEU A 200 -5.20 14.65 -21.77
CA LEU A 200 -5.14 15.22 -20.41
C LEU A 200 -5.24 14.08 -19.37
N PRO A 201 -4.12 13.38 -19.05
CA PRO A 201 -4.12 12.25 -18.12
C PRO A 201 -3.96 12.71 -16.65
N TRP A 202 -5.06 13.08 -15.99
CA TRP A 202 -5.03 13.79 -14.71
C TRP A 202 -5.42 12.93 -13.49
N ASP A 203 -4.98 13.36 -12.29
CA ASP A 203 -5.31 12.66 -11.03
C ASP A 203 -6.80 12.83 -10.64
N GLN A 204 -7.44 11.83 -10.03
CA GLN A 204 -8.89 11.84 -9.67
C GLN A 204 -9.41 13.07 -8.90
N THR A 205 -8.55 13.78 -8.15
CA THR A 205 -8.96 14.94 -7.33
C THR A 205 -8.94 16.26 -8.09
N CYS A 206 -8.53 16.27 -9.36
CA CYS A 206 -8.49 17.46 -10.19
C CYS A 206 -9.87 17.79 -10.75
N PHE A 207 -10.35 19.00 -10.47
CA PHE A 207 -11.64 19.56 -10.88
C PHE A 207 -11.41 20.84 -11.70
N LEU A 208 -12.11 20.98 -12.82
CA LEU A 208 -12.09 22.15 -13.70
C LEU A 208 -13.27 23.09 -13.42
N THR A 209 -12.98 24.37 -13.23
CA THR A 209 -13.96 25.43 -13.46
C THR A 209 -14.10 25.68 -14.96
N ARG A 210 -15.20 26.32 -15.38
CA ARG A 210 -15.40 26.71 -16.78
C ARG A 210 -14.34 27.71 -17.24
N GLU A 211 -14.05 28.72 -16.43
CA GLU A 211 -12.98 29.71 -16.64
C GLU A 211 -11.61 29.04 -16.88
N ALA A 212 -11.24 28.05 -16.05
CA ALA A 212 -10.02 27.29 -16.23
C ALA A 212 -10.01 26.52 -17.56
N TRP A 213 -11.13 25.88 -17.91
CA TRP A 213 -11.24 25.15 -19.18
C TRP A 213 -11.17 26.08 -20.40
N GLU A 214 -11.84 27.22 -20.37
CA GLU A 214 -11.83 28.21 -21.47
C GLU A 214 -10.42 28.74 -21.74
N GLN A 215 -9.63 29.03 -20.71
CA GLN A 215 -8.22 29.41 -20.85
C GLN A 215 -7.36 28.25 -21.41
N ILE A 216 -7.54 27.03 -20.91
CA ILE A 216 -6.81 25.85 -21.39
C ILE A 216 -7.12 25.58 -22.86
N LYS A 217 -8.40 25.57 -23.23
CA LYS A 217 -8.84 25.38 -24.62
C LYS A 217 -8.24 26.45 -25.54
N HIS A 218 -8.30 27.72 -25.14
CA HIS A 218 -7.73 28.83 -25.90
C HIS A 218 -6.23 28.60 -26.21
N ASP A 219 -5.42 28.26 -25.21
CA ASP A 219 -3.97 28.13 -25.40
C ASP A 219 -3.58 26.86 -26.17
N LEU A 220 -4.37 25.78 -26.05
CA LEU A 220 -4.19 24.54 -26.79
C LEU A 220 -4.68 24.63 -28.26
N ASP A 221 -5.70 25.44 -28.55
CA ASP A 221 -6.11 25.76 -29.91
C ASP A 221 -5.03 26.59 -30.64
N HIS A 222 -4.46 27.58 -29.96
CA HIS A 222 -3.41 28.48 -30.50
C HIS A 222 -1.96 27.96 -30.35
N ALA A 223 -1.77 26.75 -29.83
CA ALA A 223 -0.45 26.15 -29.64
C ALA A 223 0.37 26.03 -30.94
N SER A 224 1.68 26.30 -30.86
CA SER A 224 2.57 26.22 -32.02
C SER A 224 2.72 24.78 -32.55
N PRO A 225 3.12 24.59 -33.83
CA PRO A 225 3.36 23.26 -34.40
C PRO A 225 4.40 22.41 -33.65
N ASP A 226 5.32 23.03 -32.91
CA ASP A 226 6.34 22.34 -32.12
C ASP A 226 5.92 22.14 -30.65
N GLN A 227 4.90 22.85 -30.16
CA GLN A 227 4.43 22.75 -28.78
C GLN A 227 3.69 21.41 -28.56
N LYS A 228 4.35 20.46 -27.90
CA LYS A 228 3.82 19.11 -27.60
C LYS A 228 3.30 18.91 -26.18
N TYR A 229 3.64 19.80 -25.26
CA TYR A 229 3.24 19.68 -23.85
C TYR A 229 2.78 21.01 -23.28
N PHE A 230 1.87 20.95 -22.31
CA PHE A 230 1.51 22.09 -21.45
C PHE A 230 1.42 21.66 -19.99
N LEU A 231 1.53 22.63 -19.08
CA LEU A 231 1.41 22.43 -17.64
C LEU A 231 0.25 23.25 -17.07
N THR A 232 -0.59 22.59 -16.29
CA THR A 232 -1.71 23.22 -15.58
C THR A 232 -1.47 23.07 -14.08
N PHE A 233 -1.12 24.17 -13.42
CA PHE A 233 -0.76 24.18 -12.00
C PHE A 233 -1.97 23.90 -11.10
N MET A 234 -1.73 23.20 -9.99
CA MET A 234 -2.77 22.89 -9.02
C MET A 234 -2.94 24.02 -7.99
N ASP A 235 -4.19 24.36 -7.68
CA ASP A 235 -4.54 25.03 -6.42
C ASP A 235 -5.25 24.01 -5.51
N ARG A 236 -5.02 24.09 -4.20
CA ARG A 236 -5.56 23.14 -3.21
C ARG A 236 -6.64 23.79 -2.36
N LEU A 237 -7.85 23.26 -2.47
CA LEU A 237 -8.93 23.65 -1.56
C LEU A 237 -8.59 23.23 -0.11
N LYS A 238 -8.39 24.23 0.75
CA LYS A 238 -8.21 24.08 2.21
C LYS A 238 -9.54 23.89 2.96
N GLU A 239 -10.64 24.26 2.31
CA GLU A 239 -12.01 24.20 2.80
C GLU A 239 -12.86 23.26 1.93
N LYS A 240 -14.13 23.04 2.28
CA LYS A 240 -15.00 22.14 1.52
C LYS A 240 -15.22 22.64 0.08
N ASN A 241 -15.49 21.69 -0.82
CA ASN A 241 -15.55 21.91 -2.27
C ASN A 241 -16.54 23.00 -2.69
N GLU A 242 -17.61 23.26 -1.93
CA GLU A 242 -18.61 24.28 -2.25
C GLU A 242 -18.06 25.72 -2.22
N VAL A 243 -16.87 25.94 -1.66
CA VAL A 243 -16.17 27.24 -1.66
C VAL A 243 -15.96 27.80 -3.06
N ILE A 244 -15.85 26.94 -4.09
CA ILE A 244 -15.65 27.35 -5.49
C ILE A 244 -16.85 28.10 -6.09
N PHE A 245 -18.03 27.98 -5.48
CA PHE A 245 -19.24 28.70 -5.90
C PHE A 245 -19.37 30.08 -5.23
N SER A 246 -18.43 30.46 -4.37
CA SER A 246 -18.37 31.79 -3.76
C SER A 246 -17.90 32.83 -4.77
N SER A 247 -18.59 33.99 -4.85
CA SER A 247 -18.16 35.15 -5.64
C SER A 247 -16.79 35.72 -5.22
N ASN A 248 -16.29 35.31 -4.05
CA ASN A 248 -15.01 35.73 -3.51
C ASN A 248 -13.91 34.66 -3.67
N PHE A 249 -14.23 33.50 -4.27
CA PHE A 249 -13.22 32.49 -4.59
C PHE A 249 -12.23 33.06 -5.62
N LYS A 250 -10.94 32.88 -5.37
CA LYS A 250 -9.87 33.22 -6.30
C LYS A 250 -8.84 32.09 -6.28
N PRO A 251 -8.54 31.45 -7.40
CA PRO A 251 -7.56 30.39 -7.45
C PRO A 251 -6.15 30.97 -7.22
N ASN A 252 -5.31 30.22 -6.50
CA ASN A 252 -3.89 30.50 -6.34
C ASN A 252 -3.06 29.27 -6.74
N PRO A 253 -2.95 28.97 -8.05
CA PRO A 253 -2.32 27.74 -8.53
C PRO A 253 -0.79 27.81 -8.45
N TRP A 254 -0.19 26.96 -7.61
CA TRP A 254 1.26 26.87 -7.44
C TRP A 254 1.76 25.43 -7.12
N GLU A 255 0.86 24.49 -6.78
CA GLU A 255 1.23 23.10 -6.49
C GLU A 255 1.59 22.31 -7.75
N GLU A 256 2.26 21.17 -7.54
CA GLU A 256 2.60 20.12 -8.51
C GLU A 256 1.64 20.09 -9.72
N PRO A 257 2.11 20.43 -10.94
CA PRO A 257 1.22 20.59 -12.07
C PRO A 257 0.64 19.25 -12.57
N GLN A 258 -0.48 19.34 -13.27
CA GLN A 258 -0.89 18.32 -14.22
C GLN A 258 -0.24 18.59 -15.58
N ILE A 259 0.00 17.53 -16.34
CA ILE A 259 0.65 17.60 -17.66
C ILE A 259 -0.43 17.36 -18.73
N ILE A 260 -0.40 18.14 -19.79
CA ILE A 260 -1.17 17.95 -21.02
C ILE A 260 -0.20 17.54 -22.11
N PHE A 261 -0.58 16.56 -22.94
CA PHE A 261 0.23 15.97 -23.99
C PHE A 261 -0.46 16.15 -25.34
N ARG A 262 0.31 16.36 -26.41
CA ARG A 262 -0.19 16.21 -27.78
C ARG A 262 -0.11 14.75 -28.21
N ASN A 263 -0.99 14.34 -29.13
CA ASN A 263 -1.11 12.94 -29.59
C ASN A 263 0.14 12.40 -30.32
N ASP A 264 0.98 13.27 -30.87
CA ASP A 264 2.27 12.94 -31.49
C ASP A 264 3.47 13.02 -30.51
N SER A 265 3.22 13.14 -29.22
CA SER A 265 4.28 13.18 -28.20
C SER A 265 4.80 11.77 -27.87
N ILE A 266 6.13 11.65 -27.71
CA ILE A 266 6.81 10.36 -27.51
C ILE A 266 6.87 9.93 -26.04
N GLU A 267 6.59 10.85 -25.12
CA GLU A 267 6.89 10.67 -23.71
C GLU A 267 5.82 9.95 -22.90
N ARG A 268 6.29 9.17 -21.95
CA ARG A 268 5.48 8.36 -21.03
C ARG A 268 6.01 8.43 -19.61
N PHE A 269 5.15 8.10 -18.66
CA PHE A 269 5.52 7.97 -17.27
C PHE A 269 6.31 6.68 -17.06
N ASP A 270 7.46 6.72 -16.38
CA ASP A 270 8.27 5.51 -16.18
C ASP A 270 7.62 4.61 -15.11
N GLU A 271 7.13 3.45 -15.54
CA GLU A 271 6.48 2.45 -14.70
C GLU A 271 7.44 1.74 -13.73
N ARG A 272 8.76 1.95 -13.90
CA ARG A 272 9.77 1.53 -12.92
C ARG A 272 9.71 2.36 -11.64
N LEU A 273 9.14 3.58 -11.69
CA LEU A 273 8.87 4.40 -10.52
C LEU A 273 7.57 3.95 -9.85
N ARG A 274 7.66 3.65 -8.55
CA ARG A 274 6.53 3.24 -7.72
C ARG A 274 5.80 4.45 -7.13
N TYR A 275 4.53 4.30 -6.75
CA TYR A 275 3.76 5.42 -6.20
C TYR A 275 4.42 5.97 -4.92
N GLY A 276 4.67 7.27 -4.89
CA GLY A 276 5.40 7.96 -3.82
C GLY A 276 6.91 8.06 -4.03
N GLN A 277 7.47 7.51 -5.11
CA GLN A 277 8.87 7.68 -5.50
C GLN A 277 8.98 8.73 -6.62
N ARG A 278 8.53 9.96 -6.34
CA ARG A 278 8.64 11.12 -7.24
C ARG A 278 8.07 10.86 -8.66
N ASP A 279 7.05 10.01 -8.74
CA ASP A 279 6.61 9.31 -9.95
C ASP A 279 6.13 10.20 -11.11
N LYS A 280 5.59 11.39 -10.80
CA LYS A 280 5.27 12.45 -11.79
C LYS A 280 6.46 13.41 -12.01
N ALA A 281 7.12 13.85 -10.94
CA ALA A 281 8.23 14.81 -11.00
C ALA A 281 9.42 14.31 -11.83
N ALA A 282 9.65 13.00 -11.89
CA ALA A 282 10.65 12.42 -12.79
C ALA A 282 10.38 12.73 -14.26
N LEU A 283 9.11 12.75 -14.71
CA LEU A 283 8.78 13.15 -16.08
C LEU A 283 8.93 14.67 -16.27
N LEU A 284 8.59 15.49 -15.26
CA LEU A 284 8.80 16.94 -15.31
C LEU A 284 10.28 17.30 -15.52
N VAL A 285 11.20 16.64 -14.79
CA VAL A 285 12.65 16.78 -15.02
C VAL A 285 13.05 16.38 -16.44
N ARG A 286 12.56 15.25 -16.95
CA ARG A 286 12.87 14.80 -18.32
C ARG A 286 12.34 15.75 -19.39
N LEU A 287 11.21 16.41 -19.13
CA LEU A 287 10.63 17.48 -19.95
C LEU A 287 11.32 18.84 -19.75
N GLN A 288 12.45 18.90 -19.02
CA GLN A 288 13.22 20.11 -18.71
C GLN A 288 12.46 21.19 -17.91
N VAL A 289 11.33 20.83 -17.30
CA VAL A 289 10.52 21.74 -16.49
C VAL A 289 11.23 22.03 -15.18
N SER A 290 11.64 23.28 -14.97
CA SER A 290 12.24 23.72 -13.71
C SER A 290 11.22 23.75 -12.56
N GLY A 291 11.64 23.44 -11.34
CA GLY A 291 10.77 23.52 -10.17
C GLY A 291 11.42 23.11 -8.85
N ILE A 292 10.59 22.90 -7.83
CA ILE A 292 11.06 22.54 -6.47
C ILE A 292 11.87 21.24 -6.43
N TRP A 293 11.76 20.41 -7.46
CA TRP A 293 12.45 19.13 -7.62
C TRP A 293 13.91 19.25 -8.05
N ASP A 294 14.36 20.39 -8.57
CA ASP A 294 15.77 20.59 -8.92
C ASP A 294 16.67 20.70 -7.68
N GLY A 295 16.11 21.13 -6.56
CA GLY A 295 16.76 21.10 -5.24
C GLY A 295 16.68 19.74 -4.52
N TRP A 296 16.10 18.69 -5.12
CA TRP A 296 15.93 17.40 -4.43
C TRP A 296 17.19 16.53 -4.50
N GLY A 297 17.46 15.81 -3.40
CA GLY A 297 18.44 14.74 -3.38
C GLY A 297 17.97 13.54 -4.20
N TRP A 298 18.32 13.51 -5.49
CA TRP A 298 18.07 12.40 -6.42
C TRP A 298 19.19 11.35 -6.35
N SER A 299 18.82 10.07 -6.24
CA SER A 299 19.77 8.94 -6.16
C SER A 299 20.46 8.62 -7.49
N SER A 300 21.49 7.77 -7.45
CA SER A 300 22.20 7.32 -8.66
C SER A 300 21.30 6.50 -9.59
N TRP A 301 20.36 5.73 -9.03
CA TRP A 301 19.29 5.09 -9.77
C TRP A 301 18.33 6.12 -10.36
N GLU A 302 17.76 7.02 -9.54
CA GLU A 302 16.75 7.98 -10.02
C GLU A 302 17.32 8.93 -11.10
N ARG A 303 18.60 9.33 -11.00
CA ARG A 303 19.28 10.16 -12.01
C ARG A 303 19.34 9.50 -13.39
N ARG A 304 19.46 8.17 -13.47
CA ARG A 304 19.37 7.41 -14.74
C ARG A 304 17.97 7.45 -15.35
N HIS A 305 16.94 7.56 -14.51
CA HIS A 305 15.54 7.68 -14.92
C HIS A 305 15.07 9.15 -15.05
N THR A 306 15.97 10.14 -14.92
CA THR A 306 15.65 11.57 -14.98
C THR A 306 16.68 12.34 -15.81
N TYR A 307 17.64 13.03 -15.17
CA TYR A 307 18.60 13.94 -15.82
C TYR A 307 19.48 13.27 -16.89
N ALA A 308 19.71 11.96 -16.83
CA ALA A 308 20.45 11.22 -17.86
C ALA A 308 19.58 10.67 -19.01
N ASN A 309 18.25 10.89 -18.96
CA ASN A 309 17.28 10.37 -19.91
C ASN A 309 16.25 11.46 -20.31
N MET A 310 16.75 12.66 -20.63
CA MET A 310 15.94 13.80 -21.04
C MET A 310 15.12 13.50 -22.30
N SER A 311 13.94 14.11 -22.39
CA SER A 311 13.02 13.95 -23.52
C SER A 311 13.60 14.58 -24.79
N LYS A 312 13.29 13.96 -25.94
CA LYS A 312 13.70 14.42 -27.27
C LYS A 312 12.65 15.33 -27.94
N ASP A 313 11.47 15.47 -27.34
CA ASP A 313 10.39 16.34 -27.81
C ASP A 313 10.51 17.78 -27.26
N VAL A 314 11.51 18.09 -26.43
CA VAL A 314 11.73 19.41 -25.81
C VAL A 314 13.14 19.95 -26.10
N GLY A 315 13.21 21.19 -26.61
CA GLY A 315 14.46 21.84 -27.00
C GLY A 315 15.20 22.61 -25.89
N GLY A 316 14.63 22.69 -24.68
CA GLY A 316 15.16 23.47 -23.56
C GLY A 316 14.13 23.62 -22.44
N SER A 317 14.45 24.41 -21.41
CA SER A 317 13.56 24.71 -20.27
C SER A 317 12.23 25.32 -20.69
N ASP A 318 12.26 26.18 -21.72
CA ASP A 318 11.15 27.03 -22.11
C ASP A 318 10.20 26.33 -23.10
N ALA A 319 10.50 25.07 -23.45
CA ALA A 319 9.75 24.27 -24.42
C ALA A 319 8.41 23.72 -23.89
N VAL A 320 8.06 23.98 -22.63
CA VAL A 320 6.81 23.52 -22.00
C VAL A 320 6.07 24.71 -21.40
N SER A 321 5.07 25.23 -22.12
CA SER A 321 4.26 26.37 -21.69
C SER A 321 3.28 26.01 -20.55
N THR A 322 2.96 27.00 -19.72
CA THR A 322 1.93 26.90 -18.68
C THR A 322 0.58 27.39 -19.19
N THR A 323 -0.53 26.74 -18.84
CA THR A 323 -1.89 27.18 -19.20
C THR A 323 -2.92 26.87 -18.10
N GLY A 324 -3.81 27.84 -17.88
CA GLY A 324 -4.93 27.77 -16.95
C GLY A 324 -4.55 27.35 -15.52
N TYR A 325 -5.50 26.67 -14.86
CA TYR A 325 -5.32 26.09 -13.53
C TYR A 325 -6.20 24.86 -13.37
N VAL A 326 -5.98 24.06 -12.32
CA VAL A 326 -6.93 23.01 -11.93
C VAL A 326 -7.05 22.93 -10.42
N LEU A 327 -8.27 22.75 -9.92
CA LEU A 327 -8.53 22.69 -8.48
C LEU A 327 -8.35 21.28 -7.97
N ARG A 328 -7.53 21.10 -6.93
CA ARG A 328 -7.49 19.87 -6.14
C ARG A 328 -8.56 19.94 -5.06
N LEU A 329 -9.60 19.11 -5.21
CA LEU A 329 -10.71 18.99 -4.27
C LEU A 329 -10.24 18.61 -2.85
N TYR A 330 -11.02 19.03 -1.85
CA TYR A 330 -10.70 18.93 -0.43
C TYR A 330 -10.40 17.50 0.00
N SER A 331 -9.33 17.30 0.78
CA SER A 331 -8.91 15.96 1.23
C SER A 331 -9.63 15.47 2.50
N GLY A 332 -10.46 16.31 3.13
CA GLY A 332 -11.09 16.01 4.42
C GLY A 332 -10.20 16.24 5.63
N LEU A 333 -8.93 16.65 5.43
CA LEU A 333 -7.98 16.92 6.51
C LEU A 333 -7.88 18.42 6.81
N VAL A 334 -7.69 18.73 8.11
CA VAL A 334 -7.58 20.12 8.61
C VAL A 334 -6.43 20.87 7.93
N SER A 335 -6.67 22.15 7.66
CA SER A 335 -5.77 23.14 7.03
C SER A 335 -4.30 22.87 7.28
N ASP A 336 -3.91 22.85 8.54
CA ASP A 336 -2.53 22.91 9.05
C ASP A 336 -1.65 21.74 8.59
N VAL A 337 -2.24 20.65 8.09
CA VAL A 337 -1.53 19.46 7.57
C VAL A 337 -1.67 19.30 6.05
N GLU A 338 -2.47 20.14 5.40
CA GLU A 338 -2.54 20.29 3.94
C GLU A 338 -1.92 21.61 3.45
N GLU A 339 -1.44 22.46 4.37
CA GLU A 339 -0.80 23.73 4.06
C GLU A 339 0.47 23.63 3.20
N ASN A 340 0.79 24.75 2.56
CA ASN A 340 2.09 24.94 1.92
C ASN A 340 3.17 25.30 2.96
N SER A 341 3.55 24.33 3.78
CA SER A 341 4.73 24.41 4.63
C SER A 341 5.60 23.19 4.44
N ALA A 342 6.92 23.33 4.66
CA ALA A 342 7.84 22.20 4.62
C ALA A 342 7.43 21.10 5.63
N SER A 343 6.95 21.51 6.80
CA SER A 343 6.41 20.63 7.85
C SER A 343 5.19 19.84 7.37
N ALA A 344 4.21 20.50 6.74
CA ALA A 344 3.05 19.83 6.16
C ALA A 344 3.45 18.94 4.97
N GLY A 345 4.42 19.34 4.14
CA GLY A 345 5.05 18.47 3.14
C GLY A 345 5.58 17.17 3.74
N PHE A 346 6.46 17.26 4.74
CA PHE A 346 7.02 16.11 5.45
C PHE A 346 5.95 15.18 6.05
N TRP A 347 4.90 15.73 6.68
CA TRP A 347 3.79 14.92 7.21
C TRP A 347 2.92 14.30 6.11
N ARG A 348 2.71 14.96 4.98
CA ARG A 348 2.04 14.37 3.79
C ARG A 348 2.84 13.18 3.26
N GLU A 349 4.17 13.29 3.18
CA GLU A 349 5.06 12.19 2.79
C GLU A 349 4.98 10.99 3.75
N ILE A 350 5.12 11.22 5.07
CA ILE A 350 4.99 10.14 6.07
C ILE A 350 3.60 9.48 6.03
N ARG A 351 2.52 10.26 5.89
CA ARG A 351 1.16 9.71 5.81
C ARG A 351 0.96 8.86 4.55
N ARG A 352 1.52 9.27 3.40
CA ARG A 352 1.52 8.45 2.18
C ARG A 352 2.31 7.16 2.41
N ALA A 353 3.54 7.25 2.93
CA ALA A 353 4.41 6.09 3.12
C ALA A 353 3.78 5.03 4.04
N LYS A 354 3.14 5.45 5.15
CA LYS A 354 2.38 4.57 6.05
C LYS A 354 1.13 3.99 5.41
N GLY A 355 0.36 4.78 4.66
CA GLY A 355 -0.85 4.32 3.98
C GLY A 355 -0.55 3.28 2.90
N VAL A 356 0.55 3.46 2.15
CA VAL A 356 1.07 2.45 1.20
C VAL A 356 1.42 1.14 1.92
N ILE A 357 2.19 1.19 3.01
CA ILE A 357 2.53 -0.01 3.79
C ILE A 357 1.26 -0.69 4.29
N ALA A 358 0.31 0.04 4.90
CA ALA A 358 -0.93 -0.53 5.42
C ALA A 358 -1.87 -1.13 4.35
N LEU A 359 -1.79 -0.68 3.10
CA LEU A 359 -2.47 -1.33 1.96
C LEU A 359 -1.76 -2.61 1.55
N LEU A 360 -0.43 -2.60 1.46
CA LEU A 360 0.35 -3.75 1.02
C LEU A 360 0.40 -4.86 2.07
N ASP A 361 0.49 -4.53 3.37
CA ASP A 361 0.38 -5.50 4.47
C ASP A 361 -0.97 -6.25 4.42
N LYS A 362 -2.07 -5.54 4.13
CA LYS A 362 -3.40 -6.14 3.93
C LYS A 362 -3.46 -7.04 2.70
N LEU A 363 -2.79 -6.64 1.61
CA LEU A 363 -2.73 -7.44 0.40
C LEU A 363 -1.83 -8.68 0.57
N GLU A 364 -0.76 -8.62 1.36
CA GLU A 364 0.02 -9.81 1.74
C GLU A 364 -0.81 -10.74 2.65
N GLU A 365 -1.53 -10.21 3.64
CA GLU A 365 -2.48 -11.01 4.45
C GLU A 365 -3.54 -11.69 3.56
N ARG A 366 -4.04 -10.96 2.55
CA ARG A 366 -4.96 -11.48 1.53
C ARG A 366 -4.32 -12.59 0.68
N VAL A 367 -3.09 -12.39 0.21
CA VAL A 367 -2.31 -13.39 -0.56
C VAL A 367 -2.07 -14.66 0.26
N MET A 368 -1.65 -14.53 1.53
CA MET A 368 -1.44 -15.68 2.39
C MET A 368 -2.72 -16.53 2.51
N ARG A 369 -3.86 -15.89 2.81
CA ARG A 369 -5.15 -16.57 2.98
C ARG A 369 -5.73 -17.13 1.67
N GLU A 370 -5.81 -16.32 0.61
CA GLU A 370 -6.60 -16.61 -0.60
C GLU A 370 -5.79 -17.23 -1.75
N PHE A 371 -4.44 -17.12 -1.74
CA PHE A 371 -3.58 -17.68 -2.78
C PHE A 371 -2.65 -18.79 -2.28
N TYR A 372 -2.13 -18.67 -1.05
CA TYR A 372 -1.31 -19.72 -0.42
C TYR A 372 -2.09 -20.62 0.56
N ASP A 373 -3.42 -20.48 0.63
CA ASP A 373 -4.33 -21.25 1.50
C ASP A 373 -3.89 -21.31 2.98
N TYR A 374 -3.33 -20.22 3.49
CA TYR A 374 -2.85 -20.10 4.87
C TYR A 374 -4.05 -19.93 5.82
N HIS A 375 -4.61 -21.05 6.24
CA HIS A 375 -5.69 -21.13 7.23
C HIS A 375 -5.23 -21.82 8.52
N SER A 376 -5.87 -21.51 9.65
CA SER A 376 -5.55 -22.12 10.95
C SER A 376 -5.90 -23.61 11.05
N SER A 377 -6.60 -24.15 10.05
CA SER A 377 -6.87 -25.57 9.85
C SER A 377 -5.73 -26.32 9.16
N ASN A 378 -4.85 -25.62 8.45
CA ASN A 378 -3.93 -26.21 7.48
C ASN A 378 -2.51 -26.26 8.05
N LEU A 379 -1.76 -27.34 7.79
CA LEU A 379 -0.42 -27.49 8.33
C LEU A 379 0.62 -26.67 7.57
N LEU A 380 1.32 -25.79 8.31
CA LEU A 380 2.17 -24.73 7.74
C LEU A 380 3.66 -25.12 7.62
N VAL A 381 4.11 -26.05 8.44
CA VAL A 381 5.51 -26.52 8.54
C VAL A 381 5.66 -27.94 8.00
N TYR A 382 4.55 -28.69 7.93
CA TYR A 382 4.51 -30.07 7.49
C TYR A 382 3.63 -30.18 6.24
N ASP A 383 4.08 -30.96 5.26
CA ASP A 383 3.29 -31.29 4.08
C ASP A 383 2.15 -32.24 4.50
N GLU A 384 0.93 -31.70 4.53
CA GLU A 384 -0.28 -32.43 4.96
C GLU A 384 -0.58 -33.63 4.06
N ALA A 385 -0.29 -33.55 2.76
CA ALA A 385 -0.48 -34.66 1.83
C ALA A 385 0.58 -35.77 2.03
N GLN A 386 1.79 -35.44 2.49
CA GLN A 386 2.77 -36.43 2.93
C GLN A 386 2.39 -37.04 4.28
N LEU A 387 1.91 -36.24 5.24
CA LEU A 387 1.44 -36.75 6.54
C LEU A 387 0.23 -37.69 6.40
N LEU A 388 -0.74 -37.37 5.54
CA LEU A 388 -1.88 -38.24 5.25
C LEU A 388 -1.44 -39.55 4.58
N LYS A 389 -0.55 -39.50 3.58
CA LYS A 389 0.01 -40.72 2.96
C LYS A 389 0.78 -41.57 3.96
N PHE A 390 1.62 -40.95 4.80
CA PHE A 390 2.36 -41.65 5.84
C PHE A 390 1.39 -42.34 6.82
N LYS A 391 0.33 -41.63 7.25
CA LYS A 391 -0.74 -42.17 8.11
C LYS A 391 -1.46 -43.35 7.47
N GLU A 392 -1.79 -43.28 6.18
CA GLU A 392 -2.40 -44.37 5.41
C GLU A 392 -1.45 -45.56 5.20
N GLN A 393 -0.14 -45.36 5.36
CA GLN A 393 0.91 -46.37 5.18
C GLN A 393 1.42 -46.98 6.50
N ILE A 394 0.91 -46.56 7.66
CA ILE A 394 1.31 -47.12 8.98
C ILE A 394 1.05 -48.64 9.03
N ASP A 395 -0.06 -49.10 8.47
CA ASP A 395 -0.43 -50.53 8.39
C ASP A 395 0.55 -51.37 7.52
N ALA A 396 1.46 -50.73 6.77
CA ALA A 396 2.43 -51.37 5.87
C ALA A 396 3.83 -51.56 6.50
N ASN A 397 3.90 -51.87 7.79
CA ASN A 397 5.09 -52.22 8.60
C ASN A 397 6.18 -51.14 8.78
N GLU A 398 6.65 -50.45 7.73
CA GLU A 398 7.79 -49.51 7.84
C GLU A 398 7.46 -48.25 8.66
N GLY A 399 6.18 -47.86 8.75
CA GLY A 399 5.76 -46.72 9.57
C GLY A 399 5.70 -46.99 11.08
N ASN A 400 5.63 -48.27 11.51
CA ASN A 400 5.27 -48.62 12.87
C ASN A 400 6.32 -48.25 13.93
N GLU A 401 7.63 -48.35 13.63
CA GLU A 401 8.67 -48.00 14.62
C GLU A 401 8.70 -46.50 14.94
N LEU A 402 8.54 -45.65 13.92
CA LEU A 402 8.49 -44.20 14.08
C LEU A 402 7.22 -43.75 14.82
N VAL A 403 6.08 -44.38 14.51
CA VAL A 403 4.81 -44.12 15.20
C VAL A 403 4.85 -44.61 16.65
N SER A 404 5.42 -45.79 16.92
CA SER A 404 5.64 -46.26 18.29
C SER A 404 6.51 -45.29 19.07
N SER A 405 7.66 -44.87 18.52
CA SER A 405 8.54 -43.89 19.18
C SER A 405 7.82 -42.58 19.50
N LEU A 406 6.94 -42.10 18.61
CA LEU A 406 6.16 -40.88 18.80
C LEU A 406 5.06 -41.05 19.87
N VAL A 407 4.43 -42.22 19.94
CA VAL A 407 3.47 -42.58 21.01
C VAL A 407 4.20 -42.71 22.36
N ASP A 408 5.36 -43.36 22.38
CA ASP A 408 6.19 -43.49 23.58
C ASP A 408 6.66 -42.11 24.09
N ASP A 409 6.95 -41.16 23.20
CA ASP A 409 7.26 -39.76 23.56
C ASP A 409 6.02 -39.01 24.08
N ALA A 410 4.84 -39.25 23.50
CA ALA A 410 3.59 -38.68 24.01
C ALA A 410 3.24 -39.22 25.41
N ASP A 411 3.38 -40.52 25.65
CA ASP A 411 3.17 -41.13 26.96
C ASP A 411 4.22 -40.68 27.98
N ARG A 412 5.49 -40.52 27.59
CA ARG A 412 6.52 -39.85 28.42
C ARG A 412 6.10 -38.42 28.80
N ALA A 413 5.58 -37.64 27.85
CA ALA A 413 5.13 -36.27 28.11
C ALA A 413 3.90 -36.22 29.03
N MET A 414 2.95 -37.14 28.87
CA MET A 414 1.76 -37.25 29.72
C MET A 414 2.08 -37.65 31.18
N GLN A 415 3.21 -38.31 31.43
CA GLN A 415 3.68 -38.66 32.77
C GLN A 415 4.33 -37.47 33.53
N VAL A 416 4.48 -36.30 32.90
CA VAL A 416 5.09 -35.10 33.52
C VAL A 416 4.11 -34.45 34.52
N SER A 417 4.04 -35.02 35.72
CA SER A 417 3.16 -34.61 36.83
C SER A 417 3.36 -33.17 37.34
N LYS A 418 4.47 -32.53 36.99
CA LYS A 418 4.72 -31.08 37.16
C LYS A 418 5.23 -30.51 35.83
N PRO A 419 4.35 -29.92 34.99
CA PRO A 419 4.78 -29.24 33.78
C PRO A 419 5.79 -28.14 34.09
N TRP A 420 6.87 -28.05 33.31
CA TRP A 420 7.88 -27.00 33.47
C TRP A 420 7.28 -25.62 33.19
N THR A 421 7.27 -24.75 34.20
CA THR A 421 6.95 -23.33 34.06
C THR A 421 8.21 -22.50 34.32
N VAL A 422 8.19 -21.23 33.90
CA VAL A 422 9.24 -20.26 34.26
C VAL A 422 9.32 -19.98 35.78
N THR A 423 8.37 -20.49 36.58
CA THR A 423 8.32 -20.36 38.04
C THR A 423 8.55 -21.69 38.78
N SER A 424 8.68 -22.82 38.09
CA SER A 424 8.88 -24.14 38.71
C SER A 424 10.36 -24.55 38.83
N ASN A 425 11.28 -23.66 38.47
CA ASN A 425 12.71 -23.96 38.40
C ASN A 425 13.43 -23.48 39.67
N GLU A 426 13.79 -24.42 40.56
CA GLU A 426 14.57 -24.12 41.78
C GLU A 426 15.99 -23.59 41.47
N ALA A 427 16.46 -23.70 40.22
CA ALA A 427 17.70 -23.05 39.76
C ALA A 427 17.53 -21.53 39.46
N LEU A 428 16.39 -20.93 39.80
CA LEU A 428 16.19 -19.47 39.81
C LEU A 428 16.18 -18.89 41.23
N ASP A 429 16.89 -19.53 42.16
CA ASP A 429 17.22 -19.00 43.49
C ASP A 429 18.23 -17.82 43.35
N PRO A 430 17.82 -16.56 43.63
CA PRO A 430 18.67 -15.39 43.42
C PRO A 430 19.87 -15.31 44.37
N GLU A 431 19.88 -16.09 45.47
CA GLU A 431 21.01 -16.13 46.41
C GLU A 431 22.09 -17.15 45.99
N ARG A 432 21.77 -18.08 45.07
CA ARG A 432 22.69 -19.15 44.64
C ARG A 432 23.38 -18.93 43.30
N ASP A 433 22.74 -18.28 42.34
CA ASP A 433 23.28 -18.12 40.99
C ASP A 433 23.35 -16.63 40.55
N PRO A 434 24.39 -15.89 40.98
CA PRO A 434 24.43 -14.43 40.84
C PRO A 434 24.68 -13.92 39.40
N GLN A 435 25.00 -14.79 38.43
CA GLN A 435 24.91 -14.60 36.96
C GLN A 435 25.64 -15.76 36.22
N PRO A 436 25.31 -16.09 34.94
CA PRO A 436 24.63 -15.21 33.97
C PRO A 436 23.45 -15.81 33.15
N MET A 437 22.36 -15.05 33.07
CA MET A 437 21.50 -15.09 31.87
C MET A 437 22.27 -14.49 30.68
N GLN A 438 22.61 -15.29 29.67
CA GLN A 438 23.22 -14.80 28.42
C GLN A 438 22.31 -13.89 27.57
N PHE A 439 21.05 -13.67 27.98
CA PHE A 439 20.07 -12.81 27.28
C PHE A 439 19.42 -11.75 28.20
N ALA A 440 20.13 -11.27 29.23
CA ALA A 440 19.65 -10.26 30.16
C ALA A 440 19.70 -8.81 29.60
N TRP A 441 18.84 -8.49 28.62
CA TRP A 441 18.49 -7.10 28.28
C TRP A 441 17.07 -6.79 28.76
N ALA A 442 16.95 -6.44 30.04
CA ALA A 442 15.66 -6.12 30.65
C ALA A 442 15.23 -4.67 30.37
N LEU A 443 14.04 -4.49 29.79
CA LEU A 443 13.23 -3.29 29.94
C LEU A 443 11.84 -3.67 30.50
N PRO A 444 11.27 -2.92 31.44
CA PRO A 444 10.20 -3.43 32.29
C PRO A 444 8.78 -3.17 31.77
N SER A 445 8.16 -4.18 31.15
CA SER A 445 6.68 -4.28 31.09
C SER A 445 6.17 -5.70 30.80
N THR A 446 5.81 -6.42 31.87
CA THR A 446 4.66 -7.35 31.99
C THR A 446 4.21 -8.24 30.81
N HIS A 447 4.26 -9.55 31.08
CA HIS A 447 3.35 -10.65 30.62
C HIS A 447 3.61 -11.42 29.30
N THR A 448 3.58 -12.76 29.49
CA THR A 448 3.20 -13.83 28.54
C THR A 448 4.15 -14.20 27.38
N TYR A 449 5.04 -15.17 27.64
CA TYR A 449 5.57 -16.11 26.65
C TYR A 449 5.77 -17.51 27.28
N VAL A 450 5.36 -18.58 26.60
CA VAL A 450 5.62 -19.99 26.98
C VAL A 450 5.77 -20.84 25.70
N VAL A 451 6.63 -21.87 25.76
CA VAL A 451 6.95 -22.88 24.71
C VAL A 451 7.55 -22.34 23.39
N PHE A 452 8.85 -22.61 23.17
CA PHE A 452 9.41 -22.75 21.80
C PHE A 452 10.75 -23.54 21.72
N SER A 453 11.32 -24.01 22.83
CA SER A 453 12.68 -24.59 22.86
C SER A 453 12.78 -26.05 22.41
N SER A 454 11.73 -26.86 22.57
CA SER A 454 11.83 -28.33 22.43
C SER A 454 11.99 -28.85 20.99
N VAL A 455 11.75 -28.03 19.97
CA VAL A 455 11.63 -28.47 18.57
C VAL A 455 12.98 -28.48 17.82
N LEU A 456 13.96 -27.67 18.22
CA LEU A 456 15.22 -27.55 17.46
C LEU A 456 16.16 -28.77 17.59
N SER A 457 16.14 -29.48 18.73
CA SER A 457 17.16 -30.50 19.04
C SER A 457 17.02 -31.78 18.21
N LEU A 458 15.84 -32.08 17.65
CA LEU A 458 15.60 -33.33 16.93
C LEU A 458 16.20 -33.34 15.51
N VAL A 459 16.24 -32.17 14.86
CA VAL A 459 16.73 -32.01 13.47
C VAL A 459 18.25 -32.21 13.35
N ALA A 460 19.01 -31.94 14.43
CA ALA A 460 20.47 -32.04 14.42
C ALA A 460 21.01 -33.49 14.44
N SER A 461 20.17 -34.49 14.74
CA SER A 461 20.63 -35.87 14.98
C SER A 461 20.63 -36.74 13.71
N THR A 462 19.79 -36.44 12.71
CA THR A 462 19.59 -37.31 11.54
C THR A 462 20.54 -37.04 10.37
N GLU A 463 21.04 -35.82 10.19
CA GLU A 463 22.01 -35.52 9.10
C GLU A 463 23.44 -36.01 9.40
N GLY A 464 23.78 -36.31 10.66
CA GLY A 464 25.15 -36.59 11.10
C GLY A 464 25.74 -37.95 10.69
N ALA A 465 24.91 -38.90 10.25
CA ALA A 465 25.33 -40.31 10.11
C ALA A 465 25.85 -40.72 8.71
N ALA A 466 25.68 -39.89 7.68
CA ALA A 466 25.72 -40.35 6.28
C ALA A 466 27.04 -40.13 5.50
N THR A 467 28.00 -39.36 6.03
CA THR A 467 29.10 -38.78 5.21
C THR A 467 30.51 -38.94 5.78
N ALA A 468 30.76 -39.99 6.57
CA ALA A 468 32.10 -40.34 7.08
C ALA A 468 32.80 -41.40 6.20
N GLY A 469 33.35 -41.00 5.04
CA GLY A 469 34.07 -41.93 4.16
C GLY A 469 34.96 -41.28 3.10
N ASN A 470 36.29 -41.41 3.28
CA ASN A 470 37.40 -41.08 2.36
C ASN A 470 37.62 -39.59 2.00
N PHE A 471 38.81 -39.05 2.29
CA PHE A 471 39.72 -38.44 1.28
C PHE A 471 41.13 -38.18 1.84
N ILE A 472 42.13 -37.99 0.96
CA ILE A 472 43.57 -37.80 1.25
C ILE A 472 44.06 -36.48 0.59
N PRO A 473 45.04 -35.72 1.15
CA PRO A 473 45.19 -34.28 0.87
C PRO A 473 46.36 -33.83 -0.05
N GLY A 474 46.21 -32.62 -0.63
CA GLY A 474 47.25 -31.74 -1.22
C GLY A 474 46.73 -30.27 -1.20
N LYS A 475 47.49 -29.23 -0.81
CA LYS A 475 48.67 -28.57 -1.45
C LYS A 475 48.35 -27.82 -2.75
N THR A 476 48.77 -26.56 -3.04
CA THR A 476 49.24 -25.33 -2.30
C THR A 476 49.47 -24.20 -3.35
N SER A 477 49.96 -23.00 -2.96
CA SER A 477 50.27 -21.78 -3.79
C SER A 477 49.05 -21.05 -4.41
N SER A 478 48.86 -19.70 -4.37
CA SER A 478 49.73 -18.49 -4.44
C SER A 478 50.00 -18.04 -5.91
N ASP A 479 50.14 -16.76 -6.30
CA ASP A 479 50.36 -15.45 -5.62
C ASP A 479 49.71 -14.25 -6.39
N PHE A 480 49.98 -13.01 -5.94
CA PHE A 480 49.93 -11.70 -6.65
C PHE A 480 48.63 -10.85 -6.69
N ASN A 481 48.70 -9.73 -5.94
CA ASN A 481 48.16 -8.38 -6.22
C ASN A 481 49.37 -7.50 -6.71
N PRO A 482 49.50 -6.13 -6.69
CA PRO A 482 48.74 -5.06 -5.97
C PRO A 482 48.60 -3.67 -6.70
N ILE A 483 48.23 -2.62 -5.92
CA ILE A 483 48.34 -1.13 -6.13
C ILE A 483 47.54 -0.50 -7.31
N VAL A 484 47.01 0.75 -7.31
CA VAL A 484 47.26 2.06 -6.62
C VAL A 484 45.88 2.73 -6.30
N GLU A 485 45.43 2.91 -5.03
CA GLU A 485 45.56 4.09 -4.11
C GLU A 485 44.68 5.34 -4.42
N ASP A 486 44.12 6.11 -3.45
CA ASP A 486 43.97 5.96 -1.97
C ASP A 486 42.50 6.34 -1.58
N HIS A 487 42.03 7.42 -0.90
CA HIS A 487 42.62 8.45 -0.04
C HIS A 487 41.71 8.90 1.15
N ARG A 488 41.35 7.93 2.02
CA ARG A 488 41.07 8.13 3.47
C ARG A 488 39.72 8.83 3.83
N PHE A 489 39.18 8.77 5.08
CA PHE A 489 39.75 8.45 6.40
C PHE A 489 38.84 7.57 7.29
N LEU A 490 39.38 6.44 7.79
CA LEU A 490 39.27 5.78 9.11
C LEU A 490 37.91 5.71 9.88
N ARG A 491 37.57 4.63 10.63
CA ARG A 491 38.39 3.60 11.32
C ARG A 491 37.87 2.15 11.13
N THR A 492 38.72 1.21 11.51
CA THR A 492 38.59 -0.26 11.45
C THR A 492 38.03 -0.90 12.73
N HIS A 493 37.47 -2.11 12.64
CA HIS A 493 38.08 -3.31 13.26
C HIS A 493 37.55 -4.64 12.66
N GLU A 494 38.52 -5.46 12.22
CA GLU A 494 38.59 -6.93 12.09
C GLU A 494 37.48 -7.80 11.45
N THR A 495 37.94 -8.95 10.95
CA THR A 495 37.21 -9.89 10.08
C THR A 495 37.04 -11.26 10.72
N ALA A 496 35.93 -11.93 10.42
CA ALA A 496 35.83 -13.39 10.46
C ALA A 496 35.29 -13.90 9.12
N ILE A 497 36.05 -14.75 8.44
CA ILE A 497 35.64 -15.44 7.20
C ILE A 497 35.62 -16.94 7.50
N THR A 498 34.51 -17.60 7.16
CA THR A 498 34.37 -19.06 7.24
C THR A 498 33.73 -19.55 5.94
N GLU A 499 34.38 -20.49 5.25
CA GLU A 499 33.95 -20.95 3.93
C GLU A 499 32.78 -21.94 4.00
N GLU A 500 31.65 -21.65 3.33
CA GLU A 500 30.60 -22.66 3.09
C GLU A 500 31.10 -23.72 2.09
N ARG A 501 31.33 -24.96 2.55
CA ARG A 501 31.32 -26.13 1.64
C ARG A 501 29.89 -26.47 1.23
N GLY A 502 29.71 -26.78 -0.05
CA GLY A 502 28.40 -26.76 -0.69
C GLY A 502 27.52 -28.00 -0.45
N LEU A 503 26.23 -27.74 -0.24
CA LEU A 503 25.11 -28.67 -0.43
C LEU A 503 24.13 -28.07 -1.47
N PRO A 504 23.16 -28.84 -2.01
CA PRO A 504 22.42 -28.45 -3.21
C PRO A 504 21.75 -27.08 -3.11
N LYS A 505 22.17 -26.14 -3.98
CA LYS A 505 21.72 -24.73 -3.92
C LYS A 505 20.19 -24.57 -3.99
N ALA A 506 19.48 -25.46 -4.68
CA ALA A 506 18.04 -25.34 -4.89
C ALA A 506 17.20 -25.52 -3.60
N SER A 507 17.53 -26.47 -2.72
CA SER A 507 16.79 -26.67 -1.46
C SER A 507 17.07 -25.55 -0.48
N ARG A 508 18.35 -25.23 -0.24
CA ARG A 508 18.77 -24.10 0.60
C ARG A 508 18.21 -22.76 0.12
N LEU A 509 18.03 -22.54 -1.19
CA LEU A 509 17.41 -21.33 -1.70
C LEU A 509 15.92 -21.27 -1.38
N LYS A 510 15.16 -22.36 -1.60
CA LYS A 510 13.74 -22.45 -1.21
C LYS A 510 13.54 -22.28 0.30
N GLU A 511 14.39 -22.92 1.11
CA GLU A 511 14.36 -22.83 2.57
C GLU A 511 14.66 -21.40 3.07
N LYS A 512 15.67 -20.74 2.49
CA LYS A 512 15.96 -19.32 2.77
C LYS A 512 14.82 -18.40 2.31
N LEU A 513 14.17 -18.69 1.17
CA LEU A 513 13.00 -17.95 0.69
C LEU A 513 11.79 -18.11 1.64
N PHE A 514 11.53 -19.33 2.09
CA PHE A 514 10.44 -19.66 3.03
C PHE A 514 10.66 -19.03 4.41
N LYS A 515 11.89 -19.11 4.94
CA LYS A 515 12.28 -18.42 6.19
C LYS A 515 12.19 -16.90 6.06
N LEU A 516 12.51 -16.33 4.89
CA LEU A 516 12.33 -14.91 4.58
C LEU A 516 10.84 -14.53 4.52
N GLN A 517 10.02 -15.30 3.80
CA GLN A 517 8.57 -15.09 3.70
C GLN A 517 7.90 -15.15 5.09
N LEU A 518 8.22 -16.15 5.90
CA LEU A 518 7.77 -16.23 7.30
C LEU A 518 8.23 -15.03 8.13
N LYS A 519 9.50 -14.62 8.04
CA LYS A 519 10.04 -13.47 8.80
C LYS A 519 9.39 -12.14 8.39
N ILE A 520 9.01 -11.98 7.11
CA ILE A 520 8.27 -10.81 6.59
C ILE A 520 6.79 -10.87 7.00
N ALA A 521 6.15 -12.04 6.95
CA ALA A 521 4.74 -12.21 7.32
C ALA A 521 4.50 -12.23 8.85
N MET A 522 5.52 -12.57 9.65
CA MET A 522 5.44 -12.72 11.11
C MET A 522 4.75 -11.56 11.86
N PRO A 523 4.97 -10.26 11.54
CA PRO A 523 4.26 -9.16 12.19
C PRO A 523 2.74 -9.20 11.92
N SER A 524 2.33 -9.53 10.70
CA SER A 524 0.92 -9.67 10.31
C SER A 524 0.30 -10.92 10.93
N ILE A 525 1.00 -12.06 10.88
CA ILE A 525 0.60 -13.32 11.54
C ILE A 525 0.43 -13.11 13.05
N LYS A 526 1.36 -12.43 13.72
CA LYS A 526 1.26 -12.10 15.14
C LYS A 526 0.03 -11.24 15.44
N LYS A 527 -0.26 -10.24 14.60
CA LYS A 527 -1.43 -9.37 14.75
C LYS A 527 -2.76 -10.13 14.55
N VAL A 528 -2.82 -11.03 13.56
CA VAL A 528 -3.98 -11.92 13.36
C VAL A 528 -4.17 -12.84 14.56
N LEU A 529 -3.11 -13.47 15.07
CA LEU A 529 -3.16 -14.31 16.28
C LEU A 529 -3.60 -13.53 17.52
N THR A 530 -3.11 -12.30 17.74
CA THR A 530 -3.59 -11.44 18.83
C THR A 530 -5.08 -11.15 18.71
N ASN A 531 -5.57 -10.79 17.52
CA ASN A 531 -7.00 -10.55 17.30
C ASN A 531 -7.88 -11.80 17.53
N VAL A 532 -7.39 -12.99 17.13
CA VAL A 532 -8.09 -14.26 17.37
C VAL A 532 -8.13 -14.59 18.87
N ILE A 533 -7.03 -14.39 19.59
CA ILE A 533 -6.96 -14.58 21.05
C ILE A 533 -7.90 -13.59 21.77
N GLU A 534 -7.88 -12.30 21.40
CA GLU A 534 -8.82 -11.30 21.95
C GLU A 534 -10.29 -11.55 21.60
N GLY A 535 -10.57 -12.35 20.56
CA GLY A 535 -11.91 -12.81 20.19
C GLY A 535 -12.35 -14.09 20.90
N ILE A 536 -11.41 -14.85 21.50
CA ILE A 536 -11.68 -16.06 22.30
C ILE A 536 -11.86 -15.71 23.80
N PHE A 537 -11.28 -14.60 24.26
CA PHE A 537 -11.40 -14.09 25.63
C PHE A 537 -12.43 -12.96 25.80
N LYS A 538 -13.51 -12.98 25.00
CA LYS A 538 -14.68 -12.09 25.10
C LYS A 538 -15.98 -12.89 25.04
#